data_AF-A0A367IX43-F1
#
_entry.id   AF-A0A367IX43-F1
#
_cell.length_a   1.000
_cell.length_b   1.000
_cell.length_c   1.000
_cell.angle_alpha   90.00
_cell.angle_beta   90.00
_cell.angle_gamma   90.00
#
_symmetry.space_group_name_H-M   'P 1'
#
loop_
_entity.id
_entity.type
_entity.pdbx_description
1 polymer ?
#
loop_
_entity_poly.entity_id
_entity_poly.type
_entity_poly.pdbx_seq_one_letter_code
_entity_poly.pdbx_strand_id
1 'polypeptide(L)'
;SFEDIKLYTVGPQFVHAETRKSPTVDGHVKRNTDGKEIRYYAKLTQEEEDIARKVSKAFGQTVCGLDILRVQGKSYVIDVNGWSFVKGNDFYYDQCARILKEAFYRSVQERPLSLADQIPPEISPQNSWRLKGFVAVFRHGDRTPKEKLKITIMQQPFIDLLEGSKREVVFRQKHQLESVMKAVDMSLEILPQDTEEQEKLRSLKEVLQRKHDLPGTKIQLKPKYDKQTQELVKLQVIVKWGGEFTHAGRHQSKDLAENLRKDMYILNTEVLEDVKIYSSSERRVRDTAQIFARWFLGDPETLDGVISESKYLLDDSNAAKDQADIVKRQLKGLLRPGNNIPEWMLAQMGWSAKLPQPHVILQEISAIMSRMQHVMRENWAIMDVDNIQRRWCCFDSPMLFKERWEKMFRSFTLTSNGDESDEPSTDKYPDPSWISVLYDSLKYDSLHNRQFLLTIFKDESVPNDDDNSSPNNNECNSDVHKLYKAVKIMFDFIAPQEYGISDTEKKNIGMLISFPLLKKILNDLDEMTSSEKARTRLYFTKESHVHALLNLIYLSGVPTKVPRNTLPELDYLTQITFELYERNRQSVLDKEYSLRIGFSSGAHYDSVLDLRMDAEHCLKVAPR
;
A
#
# COMPACT_ATOMS: atom_id res chain seq x y z
N SER A 1 19.31 30.75 15.11
CA SER A 1 18.71 29.55 14.49
C SER A 1 18.74 29.74 12.99
N PHE A 2 19.09 28.71 12.21
CA PHE A 2 19.07 28.76 10.74
C PHE A 2 17.67 28.35 10.22
N GLU A 3 16.66 29.14 10.59
CA GLU A 3 15.26 28.82 10.31
C GLU A 3 14.63 29.94 9.48
N ASP A 4 13.94 29.55 8.41
CA ASP A 4 13.09 30.45 7.64
C ASP A 4 11.73 30.51 8.33
N ILE A 5 11.16 31.70 8.48
CA ILE A 5 9.79 31.86 8.98
C ILE A 5 8.89 32.19 7.80
N LYS A 6 7.91 31.34 7.54
CA LYS A 6 6.87 31.55 6.54
C LYS A 6 5.65 32.18 7.20
N LEU A 7 5.16 33.27 6.64
CA LEU A 7 3.96 33.97 7.07
C LEU A 7 2.89 33.88 5.99
N TYR A 8 1.65 33.75 6.44
CA TYR A 8 0.47 33.59 5.59
C TYR A 8 -0.63 34.51 6.07
N THR A 9 -0.93 35.54 5.29
CA THR A 9 -2.02 36.48 5.60
C THR A 9 -3.32 35.99 5.00
N VAL A 10 -4.44 36.21 5.71
CA VAL A 10 -5.78 36.18 5.13
C VAL A 10 -6.49 37.48 5.51
N GLY A 11 -6.40 38.45 4.60
CA GLY A 11 -6.77 39.83 4.87
C GLY A 11 -5.84 40.49 5.90
N PRO A 12 -6.19 41.70 6.37
CA PRO A 12 -5.31 42.50 7.21
C PRO A 12 -5.28 42.07 8.69
N GLN A 13 -6.17 41.17 9.11
CA GLN A 13 -6.41 40.86 10.53
C GLN A 13 -5.91 39.47 10.95
N PHE A 14 -5.64 38.59 10.01
CA PHE A 14 -5.22 37.22 10.30
C PHE A 14 -3.88 36.92 9.64
N VAL A 15 -2.92 36.49 10.46
CA VAL A 15 -1.61 36.05 10.02
C VAL A 15 -1.29 34.74 10.72
N HIS A 16 -0.96 33.72 9.95
CA HIS A 16 -0.42 32.46 10.44
C HIS A 16 1.08 32.40 10.15
N ALA A 17 1.86 31.84 11.05
CA ALA A 17 3.29 31.69 10.85
C ALA A 17 3.82 30.32 11.28
N GLU A 18 4.74 29.82 10.48
CA GLU A 18 5.39 28.54 10.70
C GLU A 18 6.87 28.63 10.32
N THR A 19 7.70 27.95 11.08
CA THR A 19 9.14 27.82 10.83
C THR A 19 9.42 26.55 10.07
N ARG A 20 10.44 26.60 9.22
CA ARG A 20 11.09 25.42 8.64
C ARG A 20 12.59 25.54 8.79
N LYS A 21 13.26 24.39 8.77
CA LYS A 21 14.73 24.36 8.70
C LYS A 21 15.17 24.94 7.35
N SER A 22 16.12 25.87 7.36
CA SER A 22 16.59 26.45 6.10
C SER A 22 17.32 25.38 5.27
N PRO A 23 16.98 25.19 3.98
CA PRO A 23 17.60 24.16 3.13
C PRO A 23 19.09 24.44 2.85
N THR A 24 19.56 25.66 3.12
CA THR A 24 20.95 26.10 2.92
C THR A 24 21.93 25.53 3.95
N VAL A 25 21.44 24.88 5.02
CA VAL A 25 22.29 24.37 6.11
C VAL A 25 22.95 23.05 5.74
N ASP A 26 22.18 22.08 5.24
CA ASP A 26 22.67 20.73 4.93
C ASP A 26 21.93 20.02 3.77
N GLY A 27 21.06 20.74 3.04
CA GLY A 27 20.31 20.18 1.91
C GLY A 27 19.25 19.11 2.28
N HIS A 28 19.08 18.77 3.56
CA HIS A 28 18.16 17.72 4.01
C HIS A 28 16.85 18.28 4.57
N VAL A 29 15.75 17.92 3.89
CA VAL A 29 14.39 18.29 4.29
C VAL A 29 13.80 17.19 5.17
N LYS A 30 13.59 17.46 6.46
CA LYS A 30 12.89 16.52 7.36
C LYS A 30 11.44 16.41 6.93
N ARG A 31 10.95 15.20 6.67
CA ARG A 31 9.56 14.95 6.23
C ARG A 31 8.74 14.19 7.28
N ASN A 32 7.44 14.50 7.34
CA ASN A 32 6.45 13.77 8.13
C ASN A 32 5.92 12.54 7.37
N THR A 33 4.96 11.83 7.95
CA THR A 33 4.26 10.68 7.36
C THR A 33 3.48 10.99 6.07
N ASP A 34 3.18 12.26 5.77
CA ASP A 34 2.63 12.70 4.48
C ASP A 34 3.72 12.86 3.40
N GLY A 35 5.00 12.64 3.73
CA GLY A 35 6.12 13.03 2.88
C GLY A 35 6.28 14.55 2.73
N LYS A 36 5.62 15.36 3.58
CA LYS A 36 5.75 16.83 3.55
C LYS A 36 6.83 17.29 4.52
N GLU A 37 7.48 18.39 4.18
CA GLU A 37 8.44 19.06 5.07
C GLU A 37 7.81 19.38 6.43
N ILE A 38 8.50 19.02 7.52
CA ILE A 38 8.06 19.30 8.89
C ILE A 38 8.15 20.80 9.16
N ARG A 39 7.05 21.37 9.65
CA ARG A 39 6.93 22.78 10.02
C ARG A 39 6.50 22.91 11.48
N TYR A 40 6.97 23.95 12.16
CA TYR A 40 6.62 24.22 13.55
C TYR A 40 5.94 25.58 13.66
N TYR A 41 4.94 25.70 14.53
CA TYR A 41 4.31 26.99 14.80
C TYR A 41 5.35 28.04 15.21
N ALA A 42 5.29 29.21 14.58
CA ALA A 42 6.16 30.33 14.89
C ALA A 42 5.36 31.41 15.60
N LYS A 43 5.74 31.75 16.84
CA LYS A 43 5.20 32.92 17.51
C LYS A 43 5.76 34.17 16.85
N LEU A 44 4.87 35.02 16.34
CA LEU A 44 5.23 36.32 15.76
C LEU A 44 5.37 37.39 16.83
N THR A 45 6.21 38.37 16.54
CA THR A 45 6.26 39.66 17.24
C THR A 45 5.29 40.65 16.60
N GLN A 46 4.97 41.74 17.31
CA GLN A 46 4.08 42.78 16.76
C GLN A 46 4.66 43.41 15.49
N GLU A 47 5.98 43.58 15.43
CA GLU A 47 6.67 44.10 14.25
C GLU A 47 6.45 43.21 13.03
N GLU A 48 6.53 41.89 13.20
CA GLU A 48 6.35 40.91 12.12
C GLU A 48 4.90 40.82 11.63
N GLU A 49 3.92 40.94 12.53
CA GLU A 49 2.51 41.04 12.15
C GLU A 49 2.24 42.30 11.33
N ASP A 50 2.83 43.42 11.72
CA ASP A 50 2.70 44.69 11.00
C ASP A 50 3.39 44.63 9.63
N ILE A 51 4.54 43.95 9.53
CA ILE A 51 5.20 43.65 8.25
C ILE A 51 4.26 42.86 7.35
N ALA A 52 3.69 41.75 7.83
CA ALA A 52 2.79 40.91 7.05
C ALA A 52 1.57 41.70 6.55
N ARG A 53 0.96 42.52 7.43
CA ARG A 53 -0.17 43.39 7.08
C ARG A 53 0.19 44.42 6.02
N LYS A 54 1.36 45.05 6.14
CA LYS A 54 1.87 46.02 5.15
C LYS A 54 2.10 45.36 3.79
N VAL A 55 2.68 44.16 3.77
CA VAL A 55 2.92 43.40 2.53
C VAL A 55 1.60 43.03 1.85
N SER A 56 0.66 42.40 2.56
CA SER A 56 -0.65 42.05 2.00
C SER A 56 -1.37 43.26 1.39
N LYS A 57 -1.36 44.41 2.10
CA LYS A 57 -1.98 45.65 1.60
C LYS A 57 -1.22 46.25 0.41
N ALA A 58 0.10 46.29 0.45
CA ALA A 58 0.93 46.87 -0.61
C ALA A 58 0.78 46.11 -1.93
N PHE A 59 0.71 44.78 -1.87
CA PHE A 59 0.52 43.92 -3.03
C PHE A 59 -0.96 43.74 -3.43
N GLY A 60 -1.91 44.26 -2.65
CA GLY A 60 -3.34 44.10 -2.89
C GLY A 60 -3.82 42.66 -2.83
N GLN A 61 -3.12 41.78 -2.09
CA GLN A 61 -3.42 40.36 -2.01
C GLN A 61 -3.95 39.99 -0.63
N THR A 62 -5.23 39.65 -0.56
CA THR A 62 -5.90 39.20 0.66
C THR A 62 -5.25 37.92 1.20
N VAL A 63 -5.09 36.91 0.35
CA VAL A 63 -4.34 35.68 0.69
C VAL A 63 -2.91 35.87 0.18
N CYS A 64 -1.94 35.98 1.08
CA CYS A 64 -0.55 36.26 0.70
C CYS A 64 0.44 35.46 1.56
N GLY A 65 1.38 34.78 0.92
CA GLY A 65 2.52 34.13 1.56
C GLY A 65 3.79 34.97 1.42
N LEU A 66 4.57 35.06 2.48
CA LEU A 66 5.89 35.71 2.50
C LEU A 66 6.86 34.97 3.43
N ASP A 67 8.16 35.13 3.17
CA ASP A 67 9.21 34.56 4.00
C ASP A 67 10.02 35.67 4.67
N ILE A 68 10.33 35.48 5.95
CA ILE A 68 11.18 36.39 6.73
C ILE A 68 12.34 35.64 7.40
N LEU A 69 13.44 36.36 7.62
CA LEU A 69 14.58 35.92 8.42
C LEU A 69 14.78 36.81 9.64
N ARG A 70 14.98 36.18 10.79
CA ARG A 70 15.39 36.86 12.03
C ARG A 70 16.91 36.90 12.11
N VAL A 71 17.50 38.08 11.98
CA VAL A 71 18.95 38.30 12.03
C VAL A 71 19.26 39.36 13.06
N GLN A 72 20.09 39.01 14.06
CA GLN A 72 20.56 39.92 15.11
C GLN A 72 19.43 40.74 15.79
N GLY A 73 18.28 40.09 16.04
CA GLY A 73 17.13 40.72 16.70
C GLY A 73 16.23 41.56 15.80
N LYS A 74 16.44 41.57 14.48
CA LYS A 74 15.57 42.22 13.49
C LYS A 74 14.98 41.19 12.51
N SER A 75 13.84 41.52 11.92
CA SER A 75 13.16 40.66 10.95
C SER A 75 13.17 41.29 9.55
N TYR A 76 13.63 40.52 8.57
CA TYR A 76 13.78 40.96 7.18
C TYR A 76 12.92 40.12 6.26
N VAL A 77 12.09 40.75 5.42
CA VAL A 77 11.37 40.05 4.34
C VAL A 77 12.37 39.70 3.25
N ILE A 78 12.41 38.42 2.88
CA ILE A 78 13.33 37.90 1.86
C ILE A 78 12.61 37.41 0.60
N ASP A 79 11.32 37.09 0.70
CA ASP A 79 10.51 36.61 -0.43
C ASP A 79 9.02 36.92 -0.21
N VAL A 80 8.30 37.22 -1.30
CA VAL A 80 6.84 37.44 -1.32
C VAL A 80 6.25 36.59 -2.45
N ASN A 81 5.60 35.50 -2.07
CA ASN A 81 5.10 34.45 -2.97
C ASN A 81 3.75 34.78 -3.61
N GLY A 82 3.02 35.74 -3.04
CA GLY A 82 1.66 36.05 -3.43
C GLY A 82 0.65 35.01 -2.94
N TRP A 83 -0.32 34.60 -3.76
CA TRP A 83 -1.41 33.71 -3.33
C TRP A 83 -0.88 32.36 -2.83
N SER A 84 -0.97 32.13 -1.51
CA SER A 84 -0.43 30.93 -0.87
C SER A 84 -1.26 30.54 0.36
N PHE A 85 -1.59 29.25 0.46
CA PHE A 85 -2.28 28.68 1.62
C PHE A 85 -1.31 27.89 2.50
N VAL A 86 -1.57 27.95 3.81
CA VAL A 86 -0.99 27.00 4.77
C VAL A 86 -1.53 25.60 4.45
N LYS A 87 -0.69 24.58 4.66
CA LYS A 87 -1.05 23.18 4.39
C LYS A 87 -1.13 22.40 5.69
N GLY A 88 -2.18 21.59 5.84
CA GLY A 88 -2.33 20.66 6.97
C GLY A 88 -2.71 21.32 8.29
N ASN A 89 -3.38 22.47 8.27
CA ASN A 89 -3.78 23.19 9.47
C ASN A 89 -5.28 23.55 9.41
N ASP A 90 -6.11 22.77 10.11
CA ASP A 90 -7.57 22.93 10.08
C ASP A 90 -8.02 24.29 10.64
N PHE A 91 -7.35 24.80 11.68
CA PHE A 91 -7.63 26.12 12.22
C PHE A 91 -7.39 27.23 11.18
N TYR A 92 -6.30 27.13 10.41
CA TYR A 92 -6.07 28.04 9.29
C TYR A 92 -7.16 27.93 8.23
N TYR A 93 -7.56 26.70 7.86
CA TYR A 93 -8.62 26.50 6.87
C TYR A 93 -9.95 27.11 7.32
N ASP A 94 -10.34 26.90 8.57
CA ASP A 94 -11.57 27.47 9.15
C ASP A 94 -11.55 29.00 9.16
N GLN A 95 -10.45 29.60 9.63
CA GLN A 95 -10.31 31.06 9.64
C GLN A 95 -10.27 31.63 8.22
N CYS A 96 -9.53 30.98 7.32
CA CYS A 96 -9.40 31.42 5.94
C CYS A 96 -10.75 31.38 5.23
N ALA A 97 -11.47 30.26 5.33
CA ALA A 97 -12.79 30.08 4.75
C ALA A 97 -13.79 31.09 5.31
N ARG A 98 -13.80 31.33 6.64
CA ARG A 98 -14.66 32.33 7.27
C ARG A 98 -14.39 33.74 6.75
N ILE A 99 -13.12 34.17 6.71
CA ILE A 99 -12.74 35.51 6.27
C ILE A 99 -13.05 35.73 4.79
N LEU A 100 -12.73 34.75 3.93
CA LEU A 100 -13.05 34.82 2.51
C LEU A 100 -14.55 34.83 2.26
N LYS A 101 -15.33 34.00 2.98
CA LYS A 101 -16.79 33.99 2.93
C LYS A 101 -17.35 35.38 3.26
N GLU A 102 -16.92 35.98 4.37
CA GLU A 102 -17.35 37.34 4.75
C GLU A 102 -16.97 38.39 3.70
N ALA A 103 -15.75 38.31 3.14
CA ALA A 103 -15.30 39.20 2.08
C ALA A 103 -16.16 39.08 0.82
N PHE A 104 -16.53 37.86 0.42
CA PHE A 104 -17.43 37.62 -0.70
C PHE A 104 -18.84 38.13 -0.44
N TYR A 105 -19.40 37.90 0.76
CA TYR A 105 -20.72 38.45 1.11
C TYR A 105 -20.74 39.97 1.06
N ARG A 106 -19.72 40.65 1.60
CA ARG A 106 -19.60 42.10 1.50
C ARG A 106 -19.51 42.55 0.04
N SER A 107 -18.66 41.90 -0.76
CA SER A 107 -18.55 42.23 -2.19
C SER A 107 -19.87 42.04 -2.94
N VAL A 108 -20.65 40.99 -2.63
CA VAL A 108 -21.97 40.76 -3.23
C VAL A 108 -22.97 41.83 -2.78
N GLN A 109 -22.97 42.23 -1.51
CA GLN A 109 -23.83 43.30 -1.00
C GLN A 109 -23.50 44.66 -1.60
N GLU A 110 -22.22 44.91 -1.90
CA GLU A 110 -21.71 46.14 -2.51
C GLU A 110 -21.91 46.17 -4.04
N ARG A 111 -22.25 45.05 -4.68
CA ARG A 111 -22.52 45.00 -6.13
C ARG A 111 -23.89 45.58 -6.47
N PRO A 112 -24.00 46.47 -7.46
CA PRO A 112 -25.30 46.88 -8.00
C PRO A 112 -26.06 45.68 -8.56
N LEU A 113 -27.35 45.54 -8.20
CA LEU A 113 -28.25 44.44 -8.62
C LEU A 113 -28.25 44.18 -10.13
N SER A 114 -27.97 45.18 -10.96
CA SER A 114 -28.00 45.11 -12.43
C SER A 114 -26.88 44.28 -13.08
N LEU A 115 -25.82 43.91 -12.34
CA LEU A 115 -24.69 43.12 -12.85
C LEU A 115 -24.67 41.67 -12.33
N ALA A 116 -25.53 41.33 -11.37
CA ALA A 116 -25.59 39.98 -10.79
C ALA A 116 -26.18 38.93 -11.75
N ASP A 117 -27.03 39.37 -12.70
CA ASP A 117 -27.73 38.49 -13.65
C ASP A 117 -26.96 38.20 -14.95
N GLN A 118 -25.75 38.78 -15.12
CA GLN A 118 -24.94 38.59 -16.32
C GLN A 118 -23.79 37.60 -16.07
N ILE A 119 -24.10 36.36 -15.66
CA ILE A 119 -23.12 35.28 -15.83
C ILE A 119 -23.04 35.04 -17.35
N PRO A 120 -21.88 35.22 -18.00
CA PRO A 120 -21.74 34.93 -19.42
C PRO A 120 -22.22 33.51 -19.71
N PRO A 121 -23.01 33.27 -20.78
CA PRO A 121 -23.55 31.95 -21.08
C PRO A 121 -22.46 30.88 -21.11
N GLU A 122 -21.25 31.21 -21.55
CA GLU A 122 -20.10 30.29 -21.61
C GLU A 122 -19.65 29.79 -20.22
N ILE A 123 -19.91 30.56 -19.16
CA ILE A 123 -19.53 30.27 -17.77
C ILE A 123 -20.77 29.83 -16.96
N SER A 124 -21.93 29.68 -17.61
CA SER A 124 -23.11 29.15 -16.94
C SER A 124 -22.83 27.76 -16.34
N PRO A 125 -23.28 27.47 -15.11
CA PRO A 125 -23.19 26.14 -14.50
C PRO A 125 -23.79 25.02 -15.35
N GLN A 126 -24.67 25.33 -16.31
CA GLN A 126 -25.25 24.35 -17.24
C GLN A 126 -24.25 23.92 -18.32
N ASN A 127 -23.34 24.81 -18.73
CA ASN A 127 -22.31 24.53 -19.74
C ASN A 127 -21.03 23.91 -19.14
N SER A 128 -21.00 23.67 -17.82
CA SER A 128 -19.87 23.05 -17.13
C SER A 128 -19.95 21.52 -17.15
N TRP A 129 -18.78 20.86 -17.16
CA TRP A 129 -18.71 19.40 -16.96
C TRP A 129 -19.08 19.06 -15.52
N ARG A 130 -20.03 18.14 -15.34
CA ARG A 130 -20.46 17.65 -14.02
C ARG A 130 -20.17 16.17 -13.89
N LEU A 131 -19.67 15.76 -12.72
CA LEU A 131 -19.43 14.36 -12.44
C LEU A 131 -20.78 13.62 -12.35
N LYS A 132 -21.02 12.67 -13.25
CA LYS A 132 -22.22 11.84 -13.32
C LYS A 132 -22.01 10.46 -12.72
N GLY A 133 -20.85 9.88 -12.97
CA GLY A 133 -20.54 8.51 -12.53
C GLY A 133 -19.16 8.44 -11.90
N PHE A 134 -19.06 7.75 -10.77
CA PHE A 134 -17.78 7.45 -10.16
C PHE A 134 -17.63 5.94 -9.96
N VAL A 135 -16.71 5.32 -10.70
CA VAL A 135 -16.33 3.92 -10.50
C VAL A 135 -14.89 3.88 -10.00
N ALA A 136 -14.62 3.09 -8.95
CA ALA A 136 -13.25 2.94 -8.46
C ALA A 136 -12.94 1.53 -8.01
N VAL A 137 -11.73 1.07 -8.32
CA VAL A 137 -11.16 -0.21 -7.85
C VAL A 137 -10.03 0.09 -6.88
N PHE A 138 -10.14 -0.44 -5.66
CA PHE A 138 -9.19 -0.25 -4.56
C PHE A 138 -8.49 -1.56 -4.21
N ARG A 139 -7.17 -1.52 -4.01
CA ARG A 139 -6.47 -2.56 -3.23
C ARG A 139 -6.87 -2.45 -1.76
N HIS A 140 -6.84 -3.53 -0.99
CA HIS A 140 -7.01 -3.47 0.46
C HIS A 140 -5.96 -2.58 1.17
N GLY A 141 -6.27 -2.15 2.39
CA GLY A 141 -5.34 -1.40 3.26
C GLY A 141 -4.24 -2.25 3.89
N ASP A 142 -3.37 -1.59 4.64
CA ASP A 142 -2.22 -2.20 5.32
C ASP A 142 -2.59 -3.40 6.20
N ARG A 143 -1.69 -4.38 6.24
CA ARG A 143 -1.92 -5.68 6.87
C ARG A 143 -0.61 -6.32 7.34
N THR A 144 -0.70 -7.30 8.22
CA THR A 144 0.46 -8.11 8.63
C THR A 144 0.96 -9.02 7.50
N PRO A 145 2.25 -9.37 7.44
CA PRO A 145 2.78 -10.41 6.58
C PRO A 145 1.97 -11.70 6.70
N LYS A 146 1.65 -12.31 5.56
CA LYS A 146 0.86 -13.54 5.53
C LYS A 146 1.78 -14.74 5.43
N GLU A 147 1.76 -15.56 6.45
CA GLU A 147 2.56 -16.77 6.52
C GLU A 147 1.75 -18.01 6.14
N LYS A 148 2.48 -19.04 5.71
CA LYS A 148 1.91 -20.34 5.41
C LYS A 148 2.90 -21.47 5.69
N LEU A 149 2.39 -22.56 6.27
CA LEU A 149 3.00 -23.88 6.26
C LEU A 149 2.23 -24.75 5.28
N LYS A 150 2.94 -25.47 4.41
CA LYS A 150 2.34 -26.42 3.48
C LYS A 150 3.09 -27.73 3.59
N ILE A 151 2.38 -28.79 3.91
CA ILE A 151 2.91 -30.15 3.92
C ILE A 151 1.98 -31.08 3.16
N THR A 152 2.51 -32.25 2.80
CA THR A 152 1.75 -33.33 2.18
C THR A 152 1.73 -34.49 3.16
N ILE A 153 0.54 -34.98 3.49
CA ILE A 153 0.35 -36.09 4.44
C ILE A 153 -0.77 -36.97 3.89
N MET A 154 -0.53 -38.28 3.81
CA MET A 154 -1.52 -39.28 3.36
C MET A 154 -1.90 -40.21 4.52
N GLN A 155 -2.52 -39.64 5.56
CA GLN A 155 -2.91 -40.36 6.77
C GLN A 155 -4.43 -40.40 6.93
N GLN A 156 -4.98 -41.54 7.38
CA GLN A 156 -6.43 -41.76 7.47
C GLN A 156 -7.16 -40.67 8.29
N PRO A 157 -6.67 -40.23 9.47
CA PRO A 157 -7.32 -39.15 10.22
C PRO A 157 -7.50 -37.84 9.44
N PHE A 158 -6.59 -37.52 8.50
CA PHE A 158 -6.72 -36.35 7.64
C PHE A 158 -7.65 -36.57 6.44
N ILE A 159 -7.72 -37.80 5.95
CA ILE A 159 -8.66 -38.18 4.87
C ILE A 159 -10.09 -38.13 5.40
N ASP A 160 -10.32 -38.58 6.64
CA ASP A 160 -11.63 -38.56 7.29
C ASP A 160 -12.17 -37.13 7.44
N LEU A 161 -11.28 -36.15 7.70
CA LEU A 161 -11.62 -34.73 7.77
C LEU A 161 -12.09 -34.13 6.42
N LEU A 162 -11.91 -34.83 5.30
CA LEU A 162 -12.49 -34.41 4.02
C LEU A 162 -13.98 -34.73 3.93
N GLU A 163 -14.50 -35.66 4.75
CA GLU A 163 -15.89 -36.12 4.72
C GLU A 163 -16.33 -36.54 3.30
N GLY A 164 -15.42 -37.14 2.53
CA GLY A 164 -15.67 -37.55 1.13
C GLY A 164 -15.62 -36.40 0.10
N SER A 165 -15.32 -35.16 0.52
CA SER A 165 -15.18 -34.02 -0.40
C SER A 165 -14.01 -34.21 -1.37
N LYS A 166 -14.31 -34.13 -2.67
CA LYS A 166 -13.29 -34.06 -3.73
C LYS A 166 -12.69 -32.66 -3.93
N ARG A 167 -13.19 -31.65 -3.21
CA ARG A 167 -12.79 -30.24 -3.30
C ARG A 167 -12.07 -29.80 -2.02
N GLU A 168 -11.40 -28.65 -2.10
CA GLU A 168 -10.72 -28.03 -0.95
C GLU A 168 -11.70 -27.79 0.21
N VAL A 169 -11.32 -28.27 1.40
CA VAL A 169 -12.02 -28.01 2.67
C VAL A 169 -11.24 -26.98 3.46
N VAL A 170 -11.92 -25.97 4.02
CA VAL A 170 -11.28 -24.86 4.75
C VAL A 170 -11.85 -24.74 6.15
N PHE A 171 -11.03 -25.02 7.15
CA PHE A 171 -11.33 -24.88 8.56
C PHE A 171 -10.95 -23.47 9.05
N ARG A 172 -11.88 -22.81 9.75
CA ARG A 172 -11.71 -21.43 10.25
C ARG A 172 -12.12 -21.25 11.70
N GLN A 173 -13.05 -22.08 12.19
CA GLN A 173 -13.60 -21.96 13.54
C GLN A 173 -12.74 -22.74 14.54
N LYS A 174 -12.71 -22.32 15.81
CA LYS A 174 -11.84 -22.93 16.83
C LYS A 174 -12.02 -24.44 16.96
N HIS A 175 -13.27 -24.92 17.06
CA HIS A 175 -13.56 -26.36 17.14
C HIS A 175 -13.10 -27.15 15.90
N GLN A 176 -13.05 -26.51 14.73
CA GLN A 176 -12.55 -27.12 13.49
C GLN A 176 -11.02 -27.17 13.44
N LEU A 177 -10.34 -26.19 14.04
CA LEU A 177 -8.88 -26.23 14.16
C LEU A 177 -8.48 -27.32 15.17
N GLU A 178 -9.24 -27.46 16.25
CA GLU A 178 -9.08 -28.53 17.25
C GLU A 178 -9.29 -29.93 16.65
N SER A 179 -10.22 -30.11 15.71
CA SER A 179 -10.39 -31.41 15.03
C SER A 179 -9.17 -31.77 14.17
N VAL A 180 -8.53 -30.80 13.52
CA VAL A 180 -7.25 -31.03 12.83
C VAL A 180 -6.13 -31.36 13.80
N MET A 181 -6.06 -30.69 14.96
CA MET A 181 -5.08 -31.03 16.00
C MET A 181 -5.26 -32.47 16.51
N LYS A 182 -6.49 -32.92 16.72
CA LYS A 182 -6.78 -34.32 17.06
C LYS A 182 -6.31 -35.28 15.96
N ALA A 183 -6.52 -34.94 14.68
CA ALA A 183 -6.04 -35.75 13.57
C ALA A 183 -4.50 -35.82 13.51
N VAL A 184 -3.80 -34.74 13.89
CA VAL A 184 -2.34 -34.74 14.03
C VAL A 184 -1.91 -35.70 15.13
N ASP A 185 -2.52 -35.62 16.31
CA ASP A 185 -2.19 -36.48 17.46
C ASP A 185 -2.40 -37.96 17.14
N MET A 186 -3.54 -38.31 16.55
CA MET A 186 -3.83 -39.68 16.10
C MET A 186 -2.82 -40.16 15.05
N SER A 187 -2.43 -39.30 14.11
CA SER A 187 -1.46 -39.68 13.07
C SER A 187 -0.05 -39.90 13.64
N LEU A 188 0.33 -39.16 14.68
CA LEU A 188 1.61 -39.32 15.37
C LEU A 188 1.68 -40.62 16.20
N GLU A 189 0.55 -41.12 16.68
CA GLU A 189 0.46 -42.42 17.38
C GLU A 189 0.58 -43.62 16.42
N ILE A 190 0.09 -43.47 15.18
CA ILE A 190 0.08 -44.53 14.17
C ILE A 190 1.46 -44.68 13.49
N LEU A 191 2.16 -43.57 13.29
CA LEU A 191 3.40 -43.56 12.51
C LEU A 191 4.61 -44.13 13.29
N PRO A 192 5.50 -44.90 12.62
CA PRO A 192 6.77 -45.30 13.20
C PRO A 192 7.61 -44.09 13.62
N GLN A 193 8.40 -44.25 14.69
CA GLN A 193 9.34 -43.22 15.11
C GLN A 193 10.40 -42.95 14.03
N ASP A 194 10.80 -41.69 13.92
CA ASP A 194 11.87 -41.16 13.05
C ASP A 194 11.62 -41.33 11.55
N THR A 195 10.35 -41.19 11.14
CA THR A 195 9.97 -41.08 9.72
C THR A 195 9.84 -39.63 9.28
N GLU A 196 10.15 -39.33 8.01
CA GLU A 196 10.00 -37.98 7.41
C GLU A 196 8.56 -37.43 7.56
N GLU A 197 7.55 -38.31 7.47
CA GLU A 197 6.15 -37.92 7.73
C GLU A 197 5.91 -37.52 9.19
N GLN A 198 6.57 -38.19 10.14
CA GLN A 198 6.46 -37.87 11.55
C GLN A 198 7.07 -36.48 11.84
N GLU A 199 8.21 -36.14 11.24
CA GLU A 199 8.82 -34.80 11.38
C GLU A 199 7.91 -33.70 10.83
N LYS A 200 7.32 -33.92 9.64
CA LYS A 200 6.32 -33.02 9.05
C LYS A 200 5.11 -32.82 9.96
N LEU A 201 4.63 -33.89 10.61
CA LEU A 201 3.52 -33.82 11.57
C LEU A 201 3.91 -33.14 12.88
N ARG A 202 5.12 -33.35 13.39
CA ARG A 202 5.64 -32.62 14.57
C ARG A 202 5.73 -31.12 14.27
N SER A 203 6.24 -30.75 13.10
CA SER A 203 6.26 -29.36 12.63
C SER A 203 4.85 -28.77 12.52
N LEU A 204 3.89 -29.52 11.96
CA LEU A 204 2.48 -29.11 11.92
C LEU A 204 1.90 -28.92 13.32
N LYS A 205 2.12 -29.87 14.23
CA LYS A 205 1.64 -29.81 15.62
C LYS A 205 2.14 -28.56 16.31
N GLU A 206 3.43 -28.27 16.21
CA GLU A 206 4.04 -27.08 16.80
C GLU A 206 3.41 -25.79 16.24
N VAL A 207 3.25 -25.69 14.92
CA VAL A 207 2.59 -24.53 14.30
C VAL A 207 1.14 -24.40 14.77
N LEU A 208 0.36 -25.48 14.82
CA LEU A 208 -1.03 -25.41 15.28
C LEU A 208 -1.11 -25.01 16.76
N GLN A 209 -0.33 -25.62 17.64
CA GLN A 209 -0.31 -25.27 19.06
C GLN A 209 0.03 -23.80 19.28
N ARG A 210 1.05 -23.27 18.57
CA ARG A 210 1.46 -21.87 18.70
C ARG A 210 0.51 -20.87 18.05
N LYS A 211 -0.17 -21.25 16.96
CA LYS A 211 -0.85 -20.29 16.06
C LYS A 211 -2.38 -20.46 15.98
N HIS A 212 -2.97 -21.52 16.54
CA HIS A 212 -4.42 -21.77 16.42
C HIS A 212 -5.29 -20.67 17.04
N ASP A 213 -4.83 -20.00 18.10
CA ASP A 213 -5.54 -18.88 18.74
C ASP A 213 -5.28 -17.53 18.05
N LEU A 214 -4.34 -17.46 17.09
CA LEU A 214 -4.10 -16.21 16.36
C LEU A 214 -5.30 -15.88 15.48
N PRO A 215 -5.76 -14.62 15.49
CA PRO A 215 -6.75 -14.14 14.52
C PRO A 215 -6.25 -14.41 13.11
N GLY A 216 -7.16 -14.82 12.22
CA GLY A 216 -6.77 -15.09 10.84
C GLY A 216 -6.48 -16.55 10.52
N THR A 217 -6.09 -17.35 11.52
CA THR A 217 -5.60 -18.72 11.30
C THR A 217 -6.65 -19.58 10.62
N LYS A 218 -6.25 -20.26 9.55
CA LYS A 218 -7.09 -21.20 8.80
C LYS A 218 -6.27 -22.38 8.30
N ILE A 219 -6.91 -23.54 8.25
CA ILE A 219 -6.32 -24.77 7.71
C ILE A 219 -7.09 -25.15 6.45
N GLN A 220 -6.36 -25.46 5.39
CA GLN A 220 -6.93 -25.89 4.11
C GLN A 220 -6.45 -27.30 3.80
N LEU A 221 -7.39 -28.22 3.62
CA LEU A 221 -7.12 -29.55 3.09
C LEU A 221 -7.42 -29.55 1.59
N LYS A 222 -6.38 -29.80 0.79
CA LYS A 222 -6.50 -29.87 -0.67
C LYS A 222 -6.20 -31.28 -1.14
N PRO A 223 -7.24 -32.10 -1.40
CA PRO A 223 -7.04 -33.39 -2.03
C PRO A 223 -6.71 -33.22 -3.52
N LYS A 224 -5.81 -34.06 -4.03
CA LYS A 224 -5.53 -34.22 -5.46
C LYS A 224 -5.84 -35.65 -5.85
N TYR A 225 -6.73 -35.79 -6.82
CA TYR A 225 -7.11 -37.06 -7.39
C TYR A 225 -6.42 -37.27 -8.72
N ASP A 226 -6.12 -38.53 -9.03
CA ASP A 226 -5.68 -38.92 -10.36
C ASP A 226 -6.81 -38.66 -11.37
N LYS A 227 -6.45 -38.16 -12.56
CA LYS A 227 -7.44 -37.82 -13.61
C LYS A 227 -8.08 -39.07 -14.23
N GLN A 228 -7.36 -40.18 -14.27
CA GLN A 228 -7.79 -41.45 -14.87
C GLN A 228 -8.42 -42.37 -13.82
N THR A 229 -7.75 -42.63 -12.70
CA THR A 229 -8.24 -43.61 -11.70
C THR A 229 -9.25 -43.03 -10.71
N GLN A 230 -9.35 -41.69 -10.61
CA GLN A 230 -10.17 -40.99 -9.61
C GLN A 230 -9.78 -41.29 -8.15
N GLU A 231 -8.63 -41.92 -7.92
CA GLU A 231 -8.11 -42.21 -6.58
C GLU A 231 -7.37 -41.02 -5.99
N LEU A 232 -7.38 -40.91 -4.66
CA LEU A 232 -6.68 -39.84 -3.94
C LEU A 232 -5.17 -40.11 -3.97
N VAL A 233 -4.43 -39.32 -4.74
CA VAL A 233 -2.97 -39.46 -4.89
C VAL A 233 -2.22 -38.66 -3.83
N LYS A 234 -2.76 -37.49 -3.47
CA LYS A 234 -2.03 -36.53 -2.63
C LYS A 234 -2.99 -35.66 -1.82
N LEU A 235 -2.80 -35.58 -0.51
CA LEU A 235 -3.50 -34.66 0.35
C LEU A 235 -2.55 -33.61 0.89
N GLN A 236 -2.81 -32.34 0.56
CA GLN A 236 -2.01 -31.22 1.04
C GLN A 236 -2.71 -30.52 2.21
N VAL A 237 -2.00 -30.41 3.33
CA VAL A 237 -2.42 -29.64 4.50
C VAL A 237 -1.74 -28.28 4.43
N ILE A 238 -2.52 -27.20 4.45
CA ILE A 238 -2.00 -25.83 4.36
C ILE A 238 -2.53 -25.02 5.53
N VAL A 239 -1.66 -24.67 6.47
CA VAL A 239 -1.96 -23.73 7.55
C VAL A 239 -1.56 -22.33 7.10
N LYS A 240 -2.46 -21.35 7.24
CA LYS A 240 -2.21 -19.95 6.92
C LYS A 240 -2.58 -19.06 8.10
N TRP A 241 -1.70 -18.16 8.48
CA TRP A 241 -1.91 -17.17 9.55
C TRP A 241 -1.33 -15.81 9.12
N GLY A 242 -1.63 -14.76 9.88
CA GLY A 242 -1.32 -13.38 9.48
C GLY A 242 -2.17 -12.91 8.28
N GLY A 243 -1.75 -11.82 7.64
CA GLY A 243 -2.61 -11.12 6.69
C GLY A 243 -3.75 -10.35 7.37
N GLU A 244 -3.58 -10.04 8.64
CA GLU A 244 -4.56 -9.34 9.48
C GLU A 244 -4.52 -7.85 9.21
N PHE A 245 -5.70 -7.24 9.13
CA PHE A 245 -5.86 -5.81 8.89
C PHE A 245 -5.31 -4.99 10.07
N THR A 246 -4.32 -4.14 9.80
CA THR A 246 -3.59 -3.42 10.85
C THR A 246 -4.33 -2.18 11.32
N HIS A 247 -3.86 -1.59 12.41
CA HIS A 247 -4.33 -0.27 12.83
C HIS A 247 -4.03 0.80 11.77
N ALA A 248 -2.83 0.81 11.18
CA ALA A 248 -2.50 1.69 10.05
C ALA A 248 -3.49 1.50 8.88
N GLY A 249 -3.86 0.27 8.54
CA GLY A 249 -4.86 -0.02 7.52
C GLY A 249 -6.21 0.64 7.80
N ARG A 250 -6.61 0.76 9.09
CA ARG A 250 -7.83 1.49 9.49
C ARG A 250 -7.70 2.98 9.24
N HIS A 251 -6.58 3.60 9.65
CA HIS A 251 -6.30 5.02 9.42
C HIS A 251 -6.26 5.33 7.93
N GLN A 252 -5.52 4.54 7.15
CA GLN A 252 -5.47 4.64 5.68
C GLN A 252 -6.87 4.61 5.04
N SER A 253 -7.70 3.65 5.44
CA SER A 253 -9.04 3.46 4.86
C SER A 253 -9.98 4.61 5.23
N LYS A 254 -9.90 5.08 6.48
CA LYS A 254 -10.65 6.24 6.96
C LYS A 254 -10.23 7.50 6.20
N ASP A 255 -8.94 7.83 6.20
CA ASP A 255 -8.41 9.06 5.61
C ASP A 255 -8.75 9.15 4.13
N LEU A 256 -8.59 8.05 3.39
CA LEU A 256 -8.96 8.00 1.97
C LEU A 256 -10.46 8.26 1.77
N ALA A 257 -11.31 7.63 2.59
CA ALA A 257 -12.75 7.77 2.49
C ALA A 257 -13.22 9.19 2.80
N GLU A 258 -12.70 9.82 3.85
CA GLU A 258 -13.02 11.21 4.20
C GLU A 258 -12.59 12.18 3.11
N ASN A 259 -11.38 12.01 2.57
CA ASN A 259 -10.87 12.86 1.49
C ASN A 259 -11.68 12.67 0.20
N LEU A 260 -11.99 11.42 -0.17
CA LEU A 260 -12.82 11.16 -1.34
C LEU A 260 -14.23 11.73 -1.16
N ARG A 261 -14.82 11.63 0.03
CA ARG A 261 -16.13 12.22 0.32
C ARG A 261 -16.10 13.74 0.13
N LYS A 262 -15.06 14.43 0.65
CA LYS A 262 -14.86 15.87 0.45
C LYS A 262 -14.75 16.23 -1.03
N ASP A 263 -14.00 15.44 -1.81
CA ASP A 263 -13.91 15.64 -3.26
C ASP A 263 -15.28 15.50 -3.94
N MET A 264 -16.07 14.47 -3.58
CA MET A 264 -17.41 14.27 -4.13
C MET A 264 -18.35 15.42 -3.79
N TYR A 265 -18.28 15.98 -2.57
CA TYR A 265 -19.04 17.17 -2.20
C TYR A 265 -18.74 18.39 -3.09
N ILE A 266 -17.48 18.53 -3.53
CA ILE A 266 -17.06 19.63 -4.41
C ILE A 266 -17.47 19.35 -5.86
N LEU A 267 -17.36 18.10 -6.33
CA LEU A 267 -17.56 17.74 -7.73
C LEU A 267 -19.04 17.58 -8.09
N ASN A 268 -19.79 16.79 -7.32
CA ASN A 268 -21.23 16.62 -7.43
C ASN A 268 -21.75 15.81 -6.24
N THR A 269 -22.59 16.40 -5.37
CA THR A 269 -23.14 15.70 -4.21
C THR A 269 -24.04 14.52 -4.56
N GLU A 270 -24.70 14.54 -5.72
CA GLU A 270 -25.64 13.49 -6.14
C GLU A 270 -24.97 12.12 -6.30
N VAL A 271 -23.65 12.07 -6.54
CA VAL A 271 -22.90 10.80 -6.66
C VAL A 271 -22.89 10.02 -5.34
N LEU A 272 -23.22 10.66 -4.22
CA LEU A 272 -23.32 10.04 -2.90
C LEU A 272 -24.71 9.45 -2.61
N GLU A 273 -25.70 9.66 -3.48
CA GLU A 273 -27.08 9.20 -3.28
C GLU A 273 -27.30 7.74 -3.68
N ASP A 274 -26.61 7.25 -4.72
CA ASP A 274 -26.62 5.84 -5.15
C ASP A 274 -25.21 5.26 -5.11
N VAL A 275 -24.82 4.75 -3.94
CA VAL A 275 -23.53 4.11 -3.70
C VAL A 275 -23.72 2.60 -3.54
N LYS A 276 -23.00 1.82 -4.34
CA LYS A 276 -22.82 0.38 -4.11
C LYS A 276 -21.34 0.03 -3.99
N ILE A 277 -21.04 -0.82 -3.02
CA ILE A 277 -19.68 -1.25 -2.73
C ILE A 277 -19.61 -2.76 -2.89
N TYR A 278 -18.59 -3.24 -3.58
CA TYR A 278 -18.30 -4.65 -3.76
C TYR A 278 -16.99 -4.99 -3.07
N SER A 279 -16.95 -6.11 -2.36
CA SER A 279 -15.74 -6.58 -1.69
C SER A 279 -15.45 -8.04 -2.05
N SER A 280 -14.16 -8.36 -2.14
CA SER A 280 -13.65 -9.73 -2.00
C SER A 280 -14.09 -10.34 -0.65
N SER A 281 -14.19 -11.68 -0.58
CA SER A 281 -14.48 -12.42 0.65
C SER A 281 -13.28 -12.53 1.61
N GLU A 282 -12.12 -11.97 1.27
CA GLU A 282 -10.98 -11.88 2.19
C GLU A 282 -11.25 -10.88 3.31
N ARG A 283 -11.03 -11.31 4.57
CA ARG A 283 -11.28 -10.51 5.78
C ARG A 283 -10.71 -9.09 5.68
N ARG A 284 -9.40 -8.94 5.45
CA ARG A 284 -8.74 -7.64 5.28
C ARG A 284 -9.36 -6.74 4.21
N VAL A 285 -9.88 -7.31 3.13
CA VAL A 285 -10.53 -6.54 2.05
C VAL A 285 -11.90 -6.05 2.50
N ARG A 286 -12.68 -6.92 3.16
CA ARG A 286 -13.96 -6.53 3.76
C ARG A 286 -13.82 -5.50 4.85
N ASP A 287 -12.83 -5.66 5.73
CA ASP A 287 -12.58 -4.73 6.82
C ASP A 287 -12.15 -3.35 6.28
N THR A 288 -11.32 -3.33 5.22
CA THR A 288 -11.00 -2.12 4.45
C THR A 288 -12.28 -1.46 3.91
N ALA A 289 -13.10 -2.23 3.17
CA ALA A 289 -14.34 -1.74 2.55
C ALA A 289 -15.34 -1.24 3.60
N GLN A 290 -15.44 -1.90 4.75
CA GLN A 290 -16.36 -1.53 5.83
C GLN A 290 -15.95 -0.22 6.49
N ILE A 291 -14.67 -0.04 6.84
CA ILE A 291 -14.19 1.22 7.40
C ILE A 291 -14.35 2.33 6.36
N PHE A 292 -13.93 2.08 5.13
CA PHE A 292 -14.07 3.04 4.06
C PHE A 292 -15.54 3.47 3.89
N ALA A 293 -16.47 2.52 3.80
CA ALA A 293 -17.88 2.78 3.57
C ALA A 293 -18.48 3.66 4.68
N ARG A 294 -18.12 3.40 5.95
CA ARG A 294 -18.58 4.21 7.07
C ARG A 294 -18.20 5.67 6.86
N TRP A 295 -16.92 5.96 6.69
CA TRP A 295 -16.44 7.34 6.58
C TRP A 295 -16.83 8.00 5.25
N PHE A 296 -16.88 7.24 4.15
CA PHE A 296 -17.26 7.77 2.84
C PHE A 296 -18.74 8.17 2.78
N LEU A 297 -19.62 7.47 3.50
CA LEU A 297 -21.05 7.76 3.57
C LEU A 297 -21.43 8.75 4.68
N GLY A 298 -20.49 9.12 5.55
CA GLY A 298 -20.71 10.07 6.64
C GLY A 298 -21.14 9.40 7.95
N ASP A 299 -20.51 8.27 8.28
CA ASP A 299 -20.72 7.42 9.46
C ASP A 299 -22.18 6.97 9.65
N PRO A 300 -22.77 6.27 8.66
CA PRO A 300 -24.13 5.78 8.75
C PRO A 300 -24.28 4.72 9.86
N GLU A 301 -25.45 4.71 10.51
CA GLU A 301 -25.76 3.75 11.57
C GLU A 301 -25.71 2.28 11.10
N THR A 302 -26.09 2.01 9.84
CA THR A 302 -26.01 0.69 9.21
C THR A 302 -25.45 0.77 7.78
N LEU A 303 -24.76 -0.31 7.37
CA LEU A 303 -24.23 -0.53 6.02
C LEU A 303 -24.97 -1.64 5.27
N ASP A 304 -26.13 -2.08 5.78
CA ASP A 304 -26.90 -3.17 5.19
C ASP A 304 -27.31 -2.83 3.75
N GLY A 305 -27.06 -3.76 2.83
CA GLY A 305 -27.34 -3.59 1.41
C GLY A 305 -26.37 -2.70 0.63
N VAL A 306 -25.47 -1.96 1.30
CA VAL A 306 -24.45 -1.12 0.65
C VAL A 306 -23.28 -1.97 0.16
N ILE A 307 -22.79 -2.88 1.01
CA ILE A 307 -21.63 -3.73 0.72
C ILE A 307 -22.11 -5.12 0.27
N SER A 308 -21.72 -5.53 -0.92
CA SER A 308 -21.98 -6.85 -1.49
C SER A 308 -20.69 -7.64 -1.66
N GLU A 309 -20.58 -8.82 -1.05
CA GLU A 309 -19.46 -9.72 -1.30
C GLU A 309 -19.60 -10.40 -2.67
N SER A 310 -18.55 -10.35 -3.50
CA SER A 310 -18.56 -10.98 -4.82
C SER A 310 -17.30 -11.80 -5.08
N LYS A 311 -17.42 -13.12 -4.88
CA LYS A 311 -16.31 -14.05 -5.12
C LYS A 311 -15.94 -14.14 -6.60
N TYR A 312 -16.95 -14.18 -7.48
CA TYR A 312 -16.73 -14.30 -8.92
C TYR A 312 -16.01 -13.07 -9.51
N LEU A 313 -16.32 -11.86 -9.01
CA LEU A 313 -15.73 -10.64 -9.55
C LEU A 313 -14.35 -10.32 -8.94
N LEU A 314 -14.12 -10.69 -7.67
CA LEU A 314 -13.02 -10.13 -6.87
C LEU A 314 -12.15 -11.18 -6.13
N ASP A 315 -12.44 -12.48 -6.26
CA ASP A 315 -11.66 -13.54 -5.60
C ASP A 315 -11.02 -14.57 -6.53
N ASP A 316 -11.60 -14.86 -7.69
CA ASP A 316 -11.15 -15.98 -8.51
C ASP A 316 -9.94 -15.63 -9.38
N SER A 317 -8.77 -16.04 -8.92
CA SER A 317 -7.53 -16.01 -9.71
C SER A 317 -7.03 -17.41 -10.07
N ASN A 318 -7.82 -18.46 -9.82
CA ASN A 318 -7.35 -19.84 -10.02
C ASN A 318 -7.13 -20.15 -11.50
N ALA A 319 -7.97 -19.59 -12.37
CA ALA A 319 -7.86 -19.77 -13.81
C ALA A 319 -6.50 -19.29 -14.38
N ALA A 320 -5.89 -18.27 -13.76
CA ALA A 320 -4.60 -17.72 -14.16
C ALA A 320 -3.39 -18.41 -13.53
N LYS A 321 -3.60 -19.35 -12.59
CA LYS A 321 -2.52 -19.88 -11.76
C LYS A 321 -1.44 -20.58 -12.59
N ASP A 322 -1.81 -21.44 -13.53
CA ASP A 322 -0.85 -22.19 -14.33
C ASP A 322 0.00 -21.25 -15.21
N GLN A 323 -0.62 -20.21 -15.78
CA GLN A 323 0.07 -19.17 -16.56
C GLN A 323 1.01 -18.35 -15.68
N ALA A 324 0.57 -17.93 -14.49
CA ALA A 324 1.42 -17.23 -13.54
C ALA A 324 2.61 -18.11 -13.06
N ASP A 325 2.39 -19.41 -12.84
CA ASP A 325 3.44 -20.35 -12.45
C ASP A 325 4.46 -20.60 -13.58
N ILE A 326 4.06 -20.48 -14.85
CA ILE A 326 4.99 -20.47 -16.01
C ILE A 326 5.87 -19.20 -15.96
N VAL A 327 5.25 -18.04 -15.80
CA VAL A 327 5.96 -16.75 -15.76
C VAL A 327 6.95 -16.69 -14.60
N LYS A 328 6.56 -17.17 -13.41
CA LYS A 328 7.45 -17.26 -12.24
C LYS A 328 8.67 -18.15 -12.51
N ARG A 329 8.49 -19.26 -13.23
CA ARG A 329 9.62 -20.12 -13.64
C ARG A 329 10.53 -19.44 -14.65
N GLN A 330 9.98 -18.69 -15.61
CA GLN A 330 10.76 -17.88 -16.54
C GLN A 330 11.58 -16.82 -15.79
N LEU A 331 10.97 -16.07 -14.87
CA LEU A 331 11.67 -15.09 -14.03
C LEU A 331 12.79 -15.75 -13.22
N LYS A 332 12.54 -16.91 -12.60
CA LYS A 332 13.57 -17.67 -11.88
C LYS A 332 14.73 -18.10 -12.80
N GLY A 333 14.47 -18.37 -14.07
CA GLY A 333 15.50 -18.63 -15.08
C GLY A 333 16.27 -17.38 -15.50
N LEU A 334 15.56 -16.27 -15.72
CA LEU A 334 16.16 -15.00 -16.16
C LEU A 334 17.08 -14.39 -15.11
N LEU A 335 16.74 -14.52 -13.84
CA LEU A 335 17.46 -13.89 -12.72
C LEU A 335 18.51 -14.80 -12.09
N ARG A 336 18.85 -15.91 -12.74
CA ARG A 336 19.96 -16.76 -12.29
C ARG A 336 21.29 -16.00 -12.37
N PRO A 337 22.20 -16.18 -11.39
CA PRO A 337 23.58 -15.73 -11.51
C PRO A 337 24.21 -16.15 -12.83
N GLY A 338 24.96 -15.25 -13.46
CA GLY A 338 25.63 -15.51 -14.74
C GLY A 338 24.75 -15.34 -15.98
N ASN A 339 23.44 -15.16 -15.82
CA ASN A 339 22.56 -14.81 -16.94
C ASN A 339 22.49 -13.28 -17.11
N ASN A 340 23.09 -12.77 -18.19
CA ASN A 340 23.02 -11.36 -18.55
C ASN A 340 21.77 -11.10 -19.40
N ILE A 341 20.83 -10.35 -18.83
CA ILE A 341 19.61 -9.99 -19.55
C ILE A 341 19.95 -8.84 -20.50
N PRO A 342 19.60 -8.94 -21.80
CA PRO A 342 19.85 -7.87 -22.76
C PRO A 342 19.22 -6.53 -22.33
N GLU A 343 19.93 -5.42 -22.56
CA GLU A 343 19.50 -4.08 -22.13
C GLU A 343 18.12 -3.68 -22.68
N TRP A 344 17.81 -4.05 -23.93
CA TRP A 344 16.51 -3.77 -24.53
C TRP A 344 15.36 -4.47 -23.80
N MET A 345 15.59 -5.70 -23.31
CA MET A 345 14.61 -6.47 -22.57
C MET A 345 14.43 -5.90 -21.15
N LEU A 346 15.54 -5.53 -20.50
CA LEU A 346 15.54 -4.83 -19.22
C LEU A 346 14.76 -3.52 -19.30
N ALA A 347 15.02 -2.70 -20.32
CA ALA A 347 14.30 -1.45 -20.55
C ALA A 347 12.79 -1.67 -20.79
N GLN A 348 12.41 -2.70 -21.55
CA GLN A 348 11.01 -3.09 -21.74
C GLN A 348 10.34 -3.49 -20.42
N MET A 349 11.07 -4.16 -19.54
CA MET A 349 10.61 -4.57 -18.22
C MET A 349 10.64 -3.45 -17.17
N GLY A 350 11.04 -2.22 -17.54
CA GLY A 350 11.09 -1.06 -16.64
C GLY A 350 12.36 -0.98 -15.77
N TRP A 351 13.41 -1.74 -16.10
CA TRP A 351 14.70 -1.66 -15.40
C TRP A 351 15.50 -0.45 -15.84
N SER A 352 16.11 0.26 -14.88
CA SER A 352 16.94 1.43 -15.16
C SER A 352 18.32 1.04 -15.66
N ALA A 353 18.77 1.65 -16.76
CA ALA A 353 20.11 1.42 -17.33
C ALA A 353 21.27 1.86 -16.40
N LYS A 354 20.99 2.63 -15.35
CA LYS A 354 21.98 3.02 -14.34
C LYS A 354 22.23 1.95 -13.28
N LEU A 355 21.33 0.97 -13.17
CA LEU A 355 21.43 -0.11 -12.19
C LEU A 355 22.27 -1.26 -12.75
N PRO A 356 22.98 -2.01 -11.89
CA PRO A 356 23.65 -3.23 -12.33
C PRO A 356 22.64 -4.28 -12.82
N GLN A 357 23.14 -5.38 -13.37
CA GLN A 357 22.27 -6.51 -13.76
C GLN A 357 21.48 -7.03 -12.54
N PRO A 358 20.21 -7.44 -12.69
CA PRO A 358 19.38 -7.84 -11.55
C PRO A 358 19.97 -8.95 -10.67
N HIS A 359 20.68 -9.92 -11.27
CA HIS A 359 21.32 -11.00 -10.52
C HIS A 359 22.44 -10.51 -9.58
N VAL A 360 23.08 -9.37 -9.87
CA VAL A 360 24.10 -8.75 -9.00
C VAL A 360 23.45 -8.20 -7.74
N ILE A 361 22.30 -7.54 -7.87
CA ILE A 361 21.55 -7.03 -6.70
C ILE A 361 21.02 -8.20 -5.85
N LEU A 362 20.59 -9.29 -6.47
CA LEU A 362 20.21 -10.51 -5.73
C LEU A 362 21.37 -11.09 -4.91
N GLN A 363 22.59 -11.08 -5.45
CA GLN A 363 23.78 -11.51 -4.71
C GLN A 363 24.10 -10.56 -3.55
N GLU A 364 23.96 -9.24 -3.75
CA GLU A 364 24.10 -8.25 -2.68
C GLU A 364 23.10 -8.50 -1.55
N ILE A 365 21.83 -8.72 -1.88
CA ILE A 365 20.77 -9.09 -0.91
C ILE A 365 21.17 -10.35 -0.14
N SER A 366 21.66 -11.39 -0.83
CA SER A 366 22.11 -12.63 -0.18
C SER A 366 23.26 -12.41 0.80
N ALA A 367 24.23 -11.58 0.42
CA ALA A 367 25.36 -11.24 1.27
C ALA A 367 24.93 -10.47 2.53
N ILE A 368 24.05 -9.46 2.37
CA ILE A 368 23.48 -8.69 3.48
C ILE A 368 22.66 -9.61 4.41
N MET A 369 21.78 -10.44 3.85
CA MET A 369 20.97 -11.39 4.61
C MET A 369 21.82 -12.37 5.42
N SER A 370 22.97 -12.81 4.88
CA SER A 370 23.89 -13.71 5.58
C SER A 370 24.54 -13.03 6.79
N ARG A 371 24.98 -11.77 6.65
CA ARG A 371 25.51 -10.98 7.78
C ARG A 371 24.43 -10.71 8.83
N MET A 372 23.26 -10.25 8.41
CA MET A 372 22.13 -9.98 9.30
C MET A 372 21.67 -11.22 10.08
N GLN A 373 21.72 -12.41 9.47
CA GLN A 373 21.41 -13.66 10.17
C GLN A 373 22.35 -13.90 11.36
N HIS A 374 23.65 -13.67 11.17
CA HIS A 374 24.65 -13.82 12.21
C HIS A 374 24.41 -12.82 13.34
N VAL A 375 24.31 -11.53 13.01
CA VAL A 375 24.06 -10.43 13.96
C VAL A 375 22.78 -10.69 14.76
N MET A 376 21.68 -11.07 14.11
CA MET A 376 20.42 -11.35 14.81
C MET A 376 20.59 -12.49 15.80
N ARG A 377 21.26 -13.59 15.43
CA ARG A 377 21.43 -14.75 16.32
C ARG A 377 22.31 -14.43 17.53
N GLU A 378 23.36 -13.65 17.35
CA GLU A 378 24.22 -13.18 18.43
C GLU A 378 23.45 -12.24 19.38
N ASN A 379 22.83 -11.20 18.81
CA ASN A 379 22.04 -10.25 19.59
C ASN A 379 20.88 -10.94 20.31
N TRP A 380 20.26 -11.95 19.70
CA TRP A 380 19.20 -12.74 20.35
C TRP A 380 19.69 -13.48 21.60
N ALA A 381 20.95 -13.91 21.62
CA ALA A 381 21.52 -14.65 22.74
C ALA A 381 21.94 -13.73 23.91
N ILE A 382 22.24 -12.46 23.61
CA ILE A 382 22.84 -11.51 24.56
C ILE A 382 21.80 -10.51 25.10
N MET A 383 20.90 -10.05 24.24
CA MET A 383 19.94 -8.99 24.57
C MET A 383 18.68 -9.54 25.23
N ASP A 384 18.06 -8.71 26.07
CA ASP A 384 16.70 -8.91 26.54
C ASP A 384 15.69 -8.51 25.45
N VAL A 385 15.49 -9.41 24.49
CA VAL A 385 14.67 -9.17 23.30
C VAL A 385 13.23 -8.79 23.60
N ASP A 386 12.67 -9.31 24.69
CA ASP A 386 11.27 -9.04 25.08
C ASP A 386 11.07 -7.57 25.51
N ASN A 387 12.14 -6.90 25.96
CA ASN A 387 12.11 -5.51 26.40
C ASN A 387 12.53 -4.48 25.34
N ILE A 388 12.98 -4.91 24.15
CA ILE A 388 13.34 -4.00 23.05
C ILE A 388 12.13 -3.18 22.58
N GLN A 389 10.96 -3.82 22.48
CA GLN A 389 9.72 -3.18 22.03
C GLN A 389 8.53 -3.66 22.84
N ARG A 390 7.85 -2.72 23.51
CA ARG A 390 6.70 -3.03 24.38
C ARG A 390 5.39 -3.24 23.63
N ARG A 391 5.15 -2.50 22.55
CA ARG A 391 3.89 -2.55 21.78
C ARG A 391 4.16 -3.17 20.42
N TRP A 392 3.45 -4.26 20.13
CA TRP A 392 3.52 -4.95 18.86
C TRP A 392 2.21 -4.80 18.09
N CYS A 393 2.29 -4.71 16.76
CA CYS A 393 1.11 -4.62 15.91
C CYS A 393 0.45 -6.01 15.75
N CYS A 394 -0.88 -6.07 15.82
CA CYS A 394 -1.70 -7.25 15.45
C CYS A 394 -1.22 -8.60 16.04
N PHE A 395 -0.91 -8.64 17.34
CA PHE A 395 -0.45 -9.83 18.06
C PHE A 395 0.89 -10.39 17.57
N ASP A 396 1.69 -9.60 16.86
CA ASP A 396 3.08 -9.92 16.59
C ASP A 396 3.90 -9.92 17.90
N SER A 397 5.09 -10.49 17.87
CA SER A 397 5.95 -10.63 19.04
C SER A 397 7.40 -10.85 18.61
N PRO A 398 8.38 -10.75 19.53
CA PRO A 398 9.77 -11.07 19.23
C PRO A 398 9.90 -12.47 18.60
N MET A 399 9.23 -13.47 19.17
CA MET A 399 9.30 -14.84 18.65
C MET A 399 8.69 -15.00 17.25
N LEU A 400 7.56 -14.34 16.97
CA LEU A 400 6.96 -14.35 15.64
C LEU A 400 7.84 -13.62 14.60
N PHE A 401 8.46 -12.52 15.00
CA PHE A 401 9.48 -11.83 14.20
C PHE A 401 10.64 -12.78 13.88
N LYS A 402 11.24 -13.43 14.89
CA LYS A 402 12.37 -14.35 14.70
C LYS A 402 12.01 -15.50 13.77
N GLU A 403 10.86 -16.14 13.97
CA GLU A 403 10.40 -17.24 13.13
C GLU A 403 10.30 -16.82 11.65
N ARG A 404 9.76 -15.62 11.38
CA ARG A 404 9.64 -15.06 10.03
C ARG A 404 11.01 -14.77 9.42
N TRP A 405 11.90 -14.12 10.16
CA TRP A 405 13.24 -13.78 9.69
C TRP A 405 14.14 -14.99 9.50
N GLU A 406 14.14 -15.98 10.40
CA GLU A 406 14.85 -17.24 10.23
C GLU A 406 14.40 -17.99 8.97
N LYS A 407 13.09 -18.01 8.69
CA LYS A 407 12.56 -18.59 7.46
C LYS A 407 13.09 -17.86 6.21
N MET A 408 13.11 -16.52 6.23
CA MET A 408 13.67 -15.75 5.13
C MET A 408 15.17 -16.00 4.96
N PHE A 409 15.95 -16.05 6.05
CA PHE A 409 17.38 -16.33 5.97
C PHE A 409 17.65 -17.67 5.29
N ARG A 410 16.90 -18.74 5.59
CA ARG A 410 17.07 -20.04 4.93
C ARG A 410 16.91 -19.98 3.40
N SER A 411 16.11 -19.03 2.89
CA SER A 411 15.88 -18.84 1.45
C SER A 411 16.92 -17.98 0.75
N PHE A 412 17.65 -17.14 1.49
CA PHE A 412 18.65 -16.21 0.93
C PHE A 412 20.11 -16.55 1.28
N THR A 413 20.34 -17.36 2.32
CA THR A 413 21.69 -17.72 2.79
C THR A 413 22.15 -19.07 2.21
N LEU A 414 23.42 -19.14 1.86
CA LEU A 414 24.06 -20.32 1.27
C LEU A 414 24.36 -21.41 2.29
N THR A 415 24.30 -21.08 3.59
CA THR A 415 24.64 -21.97 4.69
C THR A 415 23.64 -23.12 4.76
N SER A 416 24.18 -24.31 4.53
CA SER A 416 23.56 -25.61 4.74
C SER A 416 23.06 -25.74 6.17
N ASN A 417 21.74 -25.88 6.32
CA ASN A 417 21.14 -26.76 7.32
C ASN A 417 20.00 -27.47 6.58
N GLY A 418 20.06 -28.81 6.57
CA GLY A 418 19.34 -29.69 5.66
C GLY A 418 17.84 -29.43 5.60
N ASP A 419 17.35 -29.30 4.37
CA ASP A 419 16.01 -29.75 4.00
C ASP A 419 16.24 -30.74 2.86
N GLU A 420 16.13 -32.03 3.17
CA GLU A 420 16.20 -33.17 2.26
C GLU A 420 14.91 -33.28 1.45
N SER A 421 14.67 -32.34 0.53
CA SER A 421 13.71 -32.59 -0.54
C SER A 421 14.26 -32.18 -1.89
N ASP A 422 14.76 -33.22 -2.55
CA ASP A 422 14.84 -33.44 -3.99
C ASP A 422 15.80 -32.57 -4.83
N GLU A 423 16.80 -33.29 -5.35
CA GLU A 423 17.85 -32.96 -6.32
C GLU A 423 19.08 -32.18 -5.81
N PRO A 424 20.31 -32.75 -5.97
CA PRO A 424 21.55 -32.02 -5.76
C PRO A 424 21.72 -31.01 -6.90
N SER A 425 21.07 -29.84 -6.77
CA SER A 425 21.36 -28.71 -7.65
C SER A 425 22.65 -28.04 -7.17
N THR A 426 23.66 -28.04 -8.05
CA THR A 426 25.03 -27.59 -7.80
C THR A 426 25.22 -26.08 -7.68
N ASP A 427 24.15 -25.28 -7.65
CA ASP A 427 24.21 -23.83 -7.43
C ASP A 427 23.02 -23.40 -6.57
N LYS A 428 23.23 -23.31 -5.25
CA LYS A 428 22.25 -22.69 -4.36
C LYS A 428 22.38 -21.18 -4.58
N TYR A 429 21.41 -20.55 -5.21
CA TYR A 429 21.32 -19.08 -5.33
C TYR A 429 19.94 -18.63 -4.86
N PRO A 430 19.78 -17.36 -4.42
CA PRO A 430 18.50 -16.88 -3.91
C PRO A 430 17.38 -17.04 -4.93
N ASP A 431 16.28 -17.66 -4.50
CA ASP A 431 15.08 -17.79 -5.35
C ASP A 431 14.36 -16.43 -5.42
N PRO A 432 14.25 -15.79 -6.60
CA PRO A 432 13.65 -14.46 -6.73
C PRO A 432 12.19 -14.38 -6.27
N SER A 433 11.48 -15.50 -6.20
CA SER A 433 10.09 -15.54 -5.72
C SER A 433 9.94 -15.17 -4.23
N TRP A 434 11.04 -15.18 -3.47
CA TRP A 434 11.06 -14.74 -2.08
C TRP A 434 11.23 -13.23 -1.92
N ILE A 435 11.59 -12.48 -2.97
CA ILE A 435 11.76 -11.02 -2.89
C ILE A 435 10.46 -10.34 -2.45
N SER A 436 9.32 -10.74 -3.01
CA SER A 436 8.01 -10.21 -2.62
C SER A 436 7.69 -10.48 -1.14
N VAL A 437 8.11 -11.63 -0.60
CA VAL A 437 7.91 -11.98 0.82
C VAL A 437 8.85 -11.21 1.73
N LEU A 438 10.11 -11.06 1.31
CA LEU A 438 11.13 -10.29 2.03
C LEU A 438 10.75 -8.82 2.08
N TYR A 439 10.35 -8.22 0.96
CA TYR A 439 9.92 -6.84 0.89
C TYR A 439 8.70 -6.59 1.78
N ASP A 440 7.68 -7.44 1.70
CA ASP A 440 6.46 -7.33 2.51
C ASP A 440 6.77 -7.40 4.02
N SER A 441 7.65 -8.32 4.43
CA SER A 441 8.06 -8.45 5.83
C SER A 441 8.90 -7.27 6.30
N LEU A 442 9.88 -6.86 5.48
CA LEU A 442 10.78 -5.76 5.78
C LEU A 442 10.03 -4.43 5.86
N LYS A 443 9.09 -4.17 4.95
CA LYS A 443 8.24 -2.98 4.96
C LYS A 443 7.34 -2.95 6.18
N TYR A 444 6.69 -4.08 6.50
CA TYR A 444 5.88 -4.18 7.71
C TYR A 444 6.70 -3.91 8.97
N ASP A 445 7.87 -4.52 9.11
CA ASP A 445 8.74 -4.31 10.27
C ASP A 445 9.30 -2.88 10.32
N SER A 446 9.58 -2.27 9.17
CA SER A 446 10.01 -0.86 9.07
C SER A 446 8.92 0.13 9.49
N LEU A 447 7.65 -0.22 9.32
CA LEU A 447 6.50 0.60 9.73
C LEU A 447 6.12 0.36 11.18
N HIS A 448 5.97 -0.90 11.57
CA HIS A 448 5.27 -1.30 12.79
C HIS A 448 6.19 -1.76 13.92
N ASN A 449 7.38 -2.27 13.57
CA ASN A 449 8.32 -2.88 14.51
C ASN A 449 9.72 -2.24 14.40
N ARG A 450 9.79 -0.97 13.99
CA ARG A 450 11.06 -0.33 13.61
C ARG A 450 12.09 -0.34 14.73
N GLN A 451 11.65 -0.06 15.96
CA GLN A 451 12.52 -0.07 17.12
C GLN A 451 13.17 -1.45 17.28
N PHE A 452 12.37 -2.51 17.16
CA PHE A 452 12.88 -3.88 17.24
C PHE A 452 13.82 -4.20 16.07
N LEU A 453 13.39 -3.91 14.84
CA LEU A 453 14.14 -4.17 13.61
C LEU A 453 15.54 -3.53 13.65
N LEU A 454 15.63 -2.24 13.98
CA LEU A 454 16.91 -1.52 13.99
C LEU A 454 17.80 -1.96 15.15
N THR A 455 17.22 -2.33 16.30
CA THR A 455 18.01 -2.75 17.48
C THR A 455 18.56 -4.16 17.30
N ILE A 456 17.75 -5.12 16.85
CA ILE A 456 18.16 -6.53 16.75
C ILE A 456 19.21 -6.76 15.65
N PHE A 457 19.23 -5.90 14.61
CA PHE A 457 20.21 -5.94 13.53
C PHE A 457 21.33 -4.91 13.70
N LYS A 458 21.45 -4.29 14.88
CA LYS A 458 22.58 -3.41 15.18
C LYS A 458 23.83 -4.26 15.44
N ASP A 459 24.86 -4.04 14.64
CA ASP A 459 26.17 -4.66 14.83
C ASP A 459 27.05 -3.72 15.65
N GLU A 460 27.35 -4.09 16.90
CA GLU A 460 28.23 -3.30 17.80
C GLU A 460 29.72 -3.43 17.42
N SER A 461 30.09 -4.38 16.54
CA SER A 461 31.48 -4.58 16.11
C SER A 461 31.93 -3.60 15.01
N VAL A 462 30.97 -2.94 14.35
CA VAL A 462 31.24 -1.88 13.37
C VAL A 462 31.20 -0.53 14.11
N PRO A 463 32.31 0.23 14.15
CA PRO A 463 32.32 1.53 14.80
C PRO A 463 31.26 2.44 14.15
N ASN A 464 30.43 3.07 14.98
CA ASN A 464 29.59 4.18 14.52
C ASN A 464 30.52 5.31 14.07
N ASP A 465 30.49 5.66 12.78
CA ASP A 465 31.00 6.96 12.30
C ASP A 465 30.19 8.15 12.88
N ASP A 466 29.19 7.90 13.73
CA ASP A 466 28.34 8.91 14.37
C ASP A 466 28.98 9.62 15.58
N ASP A 467 30.13 9.18 16.08
CA ASP A 467 30.89 9.86 17.14
C ASP A 467 31.97 10.77 16.55
N ASN A 468 31.56 11.83 15.84
CA ASN A 468 32.23 13.16 15.80
C ASN A 468 31.56 14.14 14.81
N SER A 469 30.83 15.12 15.34
CA SER A 469 30.83 16.52 14.88
C SER A 469 30.88 16.81 13.36
N SER A 470 29.99 16.24 12.55
CA SER A 470 29.71 16.73 11.17
C SER A 470 28.33 16.28 10.69
N PRO A 471 27.36 17.19 10.46
CA PRO A 471 25.99 16.84 10.09
C PRO A 471 25.79 16.48 8.61
N ASN A 472 26.87 16.27 7.84
CA ASN A 472 26.83 16.30 6.37
C ASN A 472 27.14 14.97 5.65
N ASN A 473 27.14 13.81 6.33
CA ASN A 473 27.31 12.51 5.66
C ASN A 473 26.59 11.34 6.37
N ASN A 474 25.33 11.55 6.79
CA ASN A 474 24.48 10.46 7.31
C ASN A 474 23.83 9.66 6.16
N GLU A 475 24.63 9.04 5.28
CA GLU A 475 24.14 7.78 4.70
C GLU A 475 24.04 6.81 5.88
N CYS A 476 22.82 6.49 6.32
CA CYS A 476 22.62 5.51 7.39
C CYS A 476 23.11 4.15 6.88
N ASN A 477 24.40 3.87 7.10
CA ASN A 477 25.18 2.82 6.45
C ASN A 477 24.85 1.40 6.96
N SER A 478 23.80 1.28 7.76
CA SER A 478 23.33 0.02 8.35
C SER A 478 22.89 -0.97 7.27
N ASP A 479 23.14 -2.26 7.52
CA ASP A 479 22.73 -3.34 6.62
C ASP A 479 21.21 -3.35 6.40
N VAL A 480 20.39 -2.90 7.36
CA VAL A 480 18.93 -2.77 7.21
C VAL A 480 18.55 -1.77 6.10
N HIS A 481 19.20 -0.61 6.03
CA HIS A 481 18.90 0.41 5.01
C HIS A 481 19.37 -0.05 3.62
N LYS A 482 20.56 -0.66 3.55
CA LYS A 482 21.09 -1.26 2.31
C LYS A 482 20.16 -2.37 1.80
N LEU A 483 19.73 -3.26 2.70
CA LEU A 483 18.79 -4.33 2.38
C LEU A 483 17.47 -3.76 1.85
N TYR A 484 16.90 -2.75 2.54
CA TYR A 484 15.64 -2.14 2.11
C TYR A 484 15.73 -1.58 0.70
N LYS A 485 16.78 -0.80 0.41
CA LYS A 485 17.01 -0.22 -0.92
C LYS A 485 17.15 -1.28 -2.00
N ALA A 486 17.99 -2.29 -1.78
CA ALA A 486 18.21 -3.37 -2.73
C ALA A 486 16.95 -4.21 -2.97
N VAL A 487 16.24 -4.57 -1.89
CA VAL A 487 15.00 -5.35 -1.96
C VAL A 487 13.88 -4.57 -2.64
N LYS A 488 13.73 -3.26 -2.38
CA LYS A 488 12.75 -2.39 -3.05
C LYS A 488 12.96 -2.36 -4.56
N ILE A 489 14.21 -2.17 -5.00
CA ILE A 489 14.57 -2.18 -6.43
C ILE A 489 14.16 -3.51 -7.08
N MET A 490 14.49 -4.63 -6.44
CA MET A 490 14.14 -5.95 -6.96
C MET A 490 12.63 -6.22 -6.91
N PHE A 491 11.93 -5.74 -5.88
CA PHE A 491 10.49 -5.89 -5.75
C PHE A 491 9.73 -5.15 -6.85
N ASP A 492 10.06 -3.88 -7.09
CA ASP A 492 9.45 -3.05 -8.14
C ASP A 492 9.65 -3.67 -9.52
N PHE A 493 10.78 -4.37 -9.72
CA PHE A 493 11.06 -5.09 -10.95
C PHE A 493 10.35 -6.45 -11.05
N ILE A 494 10.28 -7.24 -9.97
CA ILE A 494 9.74 -8.62 -10.01
C ILE A 494 8.21 -8.64 -9.92
N ALA A 495 7.61 -7.88 -8.99
CA ALA A 495 6.19 -8.00 -8.66
C ALA A 495 5.27 -7.73 -9.87
N PRO A 496 5.48 -6.69 -10.70
CA PRO A 496 4.65 -6.47 -11.88
C PRO A 496 4.80 -7.56 -12.96
N GLN A 497 5.95 -8.25 -12.97
CA GLN A 497 6.26 -9.29 -13.96
C GLN A 497 5.69 -10.64 -13.57
N GLU A 498 5.32 -10.87 -12.31
CA GLU A 498 4.56 -12.07 -11.92
C GLU A 498 3.20 -12.19 -12.64
N TYR A 499 2.70 -11.07 -13.17
CA TYR A 499 1.46 -10.98 -13.95
C TYR A 499 1.70 -10.96 -15.46
N GLY A 500 2.85 -11.47 -15.92
CA GLY A 500 3.27 -11.58 -17.32
C GLY A 500 4.51 -10.74 -17.62
N ILE A 501 5.44 -11.25 -18.43
CA ILE A 501 6.65 -10.52 -18.85
C ILE A 501 6.37 -9.77 -20.16
N SER A 502 5.80 -10.46 -21.15
CA SER A 502 5.36 -9.90 -22.42
C SER A 502 3.94 -9.34 -22.36
N ASP A 503 3.59 -8.46 -23.30
CA ASP A 503 2.23 -7.91 -23.42
C ASP A 503 1.17 -9.00 -23.65
N THR A 504 1.52 -10.06 -24.39
CA THR A 504 0.64 -11.21 -24.62
C THR A 504 0.36 -11.97 -23.33
N GLU A 505 1.40 -12.26 -22.53
CA GLU A 505 1.23 -12.93 -21.23
C GLU A 505 0.42 -12.05 -20.26
N LYS A 506 0.72 -10.75 -20.22
CA LYS A 506 0.00 -9.77 -19.39
C LYS A 506 -1.48 -9.68 -19.76
N LYS A 507 -1.80 -9.72 -21.06
CA LYS A 507 -3.18 -9.78 -21.55
C LYS A 507 -3.86 -11.07 -21.11
N ASN A 508 -3.24 -12.22 -21.34
CA ASN A 508 -3.84 -13.53 -21.04
C ASN A 508 -4.11 -13.69 -19.54
N ILE A 509 -3.12 -13.39 -18.70
CA ILE A 509 -3.28 -13.40 -17.24
C ILE A 509 -4.33 -12.36 -16.81
N GLY A 510 -4.27 -11.16 -17.38
CA GLY A 510 -5.25 -10.09 -17.13
C GLY A 510 -6.69 -10.53 -17.40
N MET A 511 -6.93 -11.16 -18.54
CA MET A 511 -8.25 -11.67 -18.93
C MET A 511 -8.73 -12.79 -18.01
N LEU A 512 -7.83 -13.69 -17.57
CA LEU A 512 -8.19 -14.79 -16.69
C LEU A 512 -8.55 -14.33 -15.26
N ILE A 513 -8.01 -13.20 -14.80
CA ILE A 513 -8.25 -12.67 -13.44
C ILE A 513 -9.36 -11.60 -13.45
N SER A 514 -9.22 -10.57 -14.28
CA SER A 514 -9.99 -9.32 -14.15
C SER A 514 -11.03 -9.09 -15.25
N PHE A 515 -11.21 -10.03 -16.20
CA PHE A 515 -12.24 -9.85 -17.24
C PHE A 515 -13.67 -9.72 -16.69
N PRO A 516 -14.11 -10.52 -15.70
CA PRO A 516 -15.44 -10.33 -15.10
C PRO A 516 -15.63 -8.93 -14.50
N LEU A 517 -14.60 -8.44 -13.80
CA LEU A 517 -14.58 -7.10 -13.20
C LEU A 517 -14.62 -6.02 -14.27
N LEU A 518 -13.78 -6.12 -15.31
CA LEU A 518 -13.75 -5.17 -16.43
C LEU A 518 -15.11 -5.09 -17.12
N LYS A 519 -15.73 -6.25 -17.42
CA LYS A 519 -17.07 -6.30 -18.01
C LYS A 519 -18.11 -5.63 -17.10
N LYS A 520 -18.02 -5.82 -15.79
CA LYS A 520 -18.93 -5.19 -14.84
C LYS A 520 -18.74 -3.66 -14.80
N ILE A 521 -17.50 -3.17 -14.81
CA ILE A 521 -17.19 -1.73 -14.87
C ILE A 521 -17.77 -1.10 -16.12
N LEU A 522 -17.60 -1.74 -17.29
CA LEU A 522 -18.16 -1.24 -18.55
C LEU A 522 -19.70 -1.17 -18.50
N ASN A 523 -20.35 -2.23 -18.01
CA ASN A 523 -21.81 -2.22 -17.83
C ASN A 523 -22.27 -1.11 -16.86
N ASP A 524 -21.53 -0.86 -15.78
CA ASP A 524 -21.87 0.22 -14.84
C ASP A 524 -21.75 1.59 -15.50
N LEU A 525 -20.71 1.82 -16.32
CA LEU A 525 -20.52 3.07 -17.05
C LEU A 525 -21.61 3.29 -18.10
N ASP A 526 -22.03 2.23 -18.80
CA ASP A 526 -23.15 2.28 -19.75
C ASP A 526 -24.46 2.63 -19.02
N GLU A 527 -24.75 1.95 -17.90
CA GLU A 527 -25.92 2.26 -17.06
C GLU A 527 -25.90 3.70 -16.53
N MET A 528 -24.73 4.21 -16.12
CA MET A 528 -24.56 5.60 -15.67
C MET A 528 -24.78 6.59 -16.81
N THR A 529 -24.37 6.26 -18.03
CA THR A 529 -24.58 7.10 -19.21
C THR A 529 -26.08 7.23 -19.52
N SER A 530 -26.83 6.14 -19.46
CA SER A 530 -28.28 6.14 -19.73
C SER A 530 -29.14 6.65 -18.57
N SER A 531 -28.64 6.67 -17.33
CA SER A 531 -29.41 7.13 -16.17
C SER A 531 -29.48 8.66 -16.09
N GLU A 532 -30.57 9.19 -15.55
CA GLU A 532 -30.64 10.61 -15.18
C GLU A 532 -29.93 10.92 -13.86
N LYS A 533 -29.81 9.92 -12.96
CA LYS A 533 -29.22 10.10 -11.63
C LYS A 533 -27.74 9.78 -11.63
N ALA A 534 -26.98 10.55 -10.86
CA ALA A 534 -25.58 10.27 -10.61
C ALA A 534 -25.40 9.01 -9.72
N ARG A 535 -24.31 8.28 -9.91
CA ARG A 535 -24.07 6.99 -9.22
C ARG A 535 -22.61 6.75 -8.90
N THR A 536 -22.38 5.96 -7.85
CA THR A 536 -21.07 5.51 -7.42
C THR A 536 -20.99 3.99 -7.28
N ARG A 537 -19.95 3.37 -7.84
CA ARG A 537 -19.66 1.92 -7.74
C ARG A 537 -18.21 1.70 -7.30
N LEU A 538 -18.01 1.11 -6.13
CA LEU A 538 -16.67 0.93 -5.55
C LEU A 538 -16.35 -0.55 -5.42
N TYR A 539 -15.12 -0.95 -5.74
CA TYR A 539 -14.69 -2.33 -5.82
C TYR A 539 -13.41 -2.54 -5.00
N PHE A 540 -13.48 -3.28 -3.90
CA PHE A 540 -12.33 -3.57 -3.03
C PHE A 540 -11.79 -4.97 -3.30
N THR A 541 -10.49 -5.05 -3.58
CA THR A 541 -9.85 -6.30 -4.03
C THR A 541 -8.39 -6.45 -3.56
N LYS A 542 -7.73 -7.48 -4.06
CA LYS A 542 -6.33 -7.84 -3.80
C LYS A 542 -5.44 -7.25 -4.87
N GLU A 543 -4.15 -7.17 -4.55
CA GLU A 543 -3.08 -6.74 -5.46
C GLU A 543 -3.15 -7.39 -6.86
N SER A 544 -3.42 -8.70 -6.92
CA SER A 544 -3.49 -9.44 -8.19
C SER A 544 -4.54 -8.92 -9.16
N HIS A 545 -5.71 -8.52 -8.66
CA HIS A 545 -6.78 -7.99 -9.52
C HIS A 545 -6.45 -6.59 -10.01
N VAL A 546 -5.76 -5.79 -9.20
CA VAL A 546 -5.31 -4.44 -9.56
C VAL A 546 -4.27 -4.52 -10.68
N HIS A 547 -3.22 -5.34 -10.54
CA HIS A 547 -2.24 -5.55 -11.61
C HIS A 547 -2.88 -6.10 -12.90
N ALA A 548 -3.74 -7.11 -12.77
CA ALA A 548 -4.43 -7.71 -13.91
C ALA A 548 -5.33 -6.71 -14.64
N LEU A 549 -6.11 -5.90 -13.91
CA LEU A 549 -6.98 -4.88 -14.50
C LEU A 549 -6.15 -3.76 -15.15
N LEU A 550 -5.10 -3.29 -14.47
CA LEU A 550 -4.20 -2.26 -14.98
C LEU A 550 -3.52 -2.70 -16.28
N ASN A 551 -3.08 -3.97 -16.36
CA ASN A 551 -2.55 -4.57 -17.59
C ASN A 551 -3.57 -4.46 -18.73
N LEU A 552 -4.83 -4.83 -18.51
CA LEU A 552 -5.87 -4.74 -19.53
C LEU A 552 -6.13 -3.30 -19.97
N ILE A 553 -6.11 -2.33 -19.04
CA ILE A 553 -6.31 -0.92 -19.37
C ILE A 553 -5.20 -0.41 -20.28
N TYR A 554 -3.92 -0.63 -19.92
CA TYR A 554 -2.81 -0.19 -20.77
C TYR A 554 -2.80 -0.89 -22.14
N LEU A 555 -3.14 -2.17 -22.18
CA LEU A 555 -3.19 -2.95 -23.42
C LEU A 555 -4.43 -2.69 -24.27
N SER A 556 -5.43 -1.97 -23.74
CA SER A 556 -6.62 -1.56 -24.51
C SER A 556 -6.33 -0.44 -25.51
N GLY A 557 -5.19 0.24 -25.38
CA GLY A 557 -4.82 1.39 -26.21
C GLY A 557 -5.49 2.71 -25.80
N VAL A 558 -6.27 2.73 -24.71
CA VAL A 558 -6.84 3.96 -24.17
C VAL A 558 -5.70 4.90 -23.74
N PRO A 559 -5.70 6.17 -24.18
CA PRO A 559 -4.68 7.14 -23.77
C PRO A 559 -4.68 7.32 -22.25
N THR A 560 -3.53 7.13 -21.63
CA THR A 560 -3.33 7.33 -20.19
C THR A 560 -2.33 8.46 -19.97
N LYS A 561 -2.55 9.28 -18.94
CA LYS A 561 -1.64 10.40 -18.61
C LYS A 561 -0.28 9.93 -18.10
N VAL A 562 -0.24 8.76 -17.48
CA VAL A 562 0.96 8.20 -16.85
C VAL A 562 1.37 6.95 -17.63
N PRO A 563 2.55 6.93 -18.26
CA PRO A 563 3.08 5.73 -18.89
C PRO A 563 3.24 4.61 -17.87
N ARG A 564 2.96 3.37 -18.30
CA ARG A 564 3.05 2.19 -17.44
C ARG A 564 4.38 2.07 -16.68
N ASN A 565 5.50 2.31 -17.37
CA ASN A 565 6.84 2.13 -16.80
C ASN A 565 7.24 3.24 -15.82
N THR A 566 6.38 4.24 -15.62
CA THR A 566 6.59 5.34 -14.66
C THR A 566 5.72 5.22 -13.41
N LEU A 567 4.83 4.21 -13.36
CA LEU A 567 4.05 3.95 -12.15
C LEU A 567 4.97 3.38 -11.06
N PRO A 568 4.94 3.95 -9.84
CA PRO A 568 5.63 3.36 -8.70
C PRO A 568 4.91 2.08 -8.24
N GLU A 569 5.36 1.50 -7.13
CA GLU A 569 4.70 0.32 -6.53
C GLU A 569 3.20 0.54 -6.36
N LEU A 570 2.41 -0.48 -6.71
CA LEU A 570 0.96 -0.50 -6.47
C LEU A 570 0.67 -0.92 -5.02
N ASP A 571 0.85 0.01 -4.10
CA ASP A 571 0.79 -0.21 -2.66
C ASP A 571 -0.64 -0.30 -2.10
N TYR A 572 -0.79 -0.47 -0.78
CA TYR A 572 -2.07 -0.50 -0.08
C TYR A 572 -2.97 0.68 -0.48
N LEU A 573 -4.26 0.40 -0.67
CA LEU A 573 -5.23 1.37 -1.19
C LEU A 573 -4.87 2.03 -2.53
N THR A 574 -4.06 1.38 -3.38
CA THR A 574 -3.94 1.72 -4.82
C THR A 574 -5.34 1.87 -5.43
N GLN A 575 -5.50 2.88 -6.29
CA GLN A 575 -6.79 3.26 -6.87
C GLN A 575 -6.70 3.25 -8.39
N ILE A 576 -7.69 2.63 -9.04
CA ILE A 576 -7.99 2.81 -10.45
C ILE A 576 -9.39 3.43 -10.53
N THR A 577 -9.50 4.67 -10.98
CA THR A 577 -10.77 5.40 -11.01
C THR A 577 -11.24 5.65 -12.43
N PHE A 578 -12.56 5.66 -12.60
CA PHE A 578 -13.26 5.99 -13.84
C PHE A 578 -14.30 7.05 -13.49
N GLU A 579 -14.02 8.29 -13.88
CA GLU A 579 -14.87 9.44 -13.62
C GLU A 579 -15.61 9.79 -14.92
N LEU A 580 -16.92 9.53 -14.95
CA LEU A 580 -17.79 9.86 -16.06
C LEU A 580 -18.38 11.25 -15.84
N TYR A 581 -18.04 12.19 -16.71
CA TYR A 581 -18.56 13.54 -16.72
C TYR A 581 -19.60 13.70 -17.82
N GLU A 582 -20.65 14.47 -17.53
CA GLU A 582 -21.69 14.89 -18.47
C GLU A 582 -21.66 16.41 -18.61
N ARG A 583 -21.89 16.90 -19.83
CA ARG A 583 -22.14 18.31 -20.11
C ARG A 583 -23.36 18.46 -21.01
N ASN A 584 -24.21 19.43 -20.68
CA ASN A 584 -25.40 19.76 -21.47
C ASN A 584 -25.27 21.19 -22.02
N ARG A 585 -24.91 21.32 -23.30
CA ARG A 585 -24.81 22.62 -23.97
C ARG A 585 -26.17 22.98 -24.56
N GLN A 586 -26.66 24.19 -24.30
CA GLN A 586 -27.89 24.69 -24.92
C GLN A 586 -27.84 24.68 -26.47
N SER A 587 -26.63 24.71 -27.05
CA SER A 587 -26.40 24.69 -28.49
C SER A 587 -26.34 23.28 -29.12
N VAL A 588 -26.39 22.20 -28.33
CA VAL A 588 -26.26 20.81 -28.80
C VAL A 588 -27.44 20.00 -28.24
N LEU A 589 -28.15 19.28 -29.11
CA LEU A 589 -29.30 18.45 -28.72
C LEU A 589 -28.89 17.24 -27.86
N ASP A 590 -27.73 16.66 -28.15
CA ASP A 590 -27.21 15.48 -27.46
C ASP A 590 -26.30 15.87 -26.28
N LYS A 591 -26.40 15.09 -25.20
CA LYS A 591 -25.51 15.18 -24.05
C LYS A 591 -24.10 14.75 -24.45
N GLU A 592 -23.10 15.53 -24.04
CA GLU A 592 -21.70 15.18 -24.23
C GLU A 592 -21.18 14.44 -23.00
N TYR A 593 -20.37 13.42 -23.22
CA TYR A 593 -19.75 12.62 -22.16
C TYR A 593 -18.23 12.66 -22.25
N SER A 594 -17.57 12.64 -21.09
CA SER A 594 -16.12 12.52 -20.99
C SER A 594 -15.76 11.53 -19.90
N LEU A 595 -14.91 10.56 -20.21
CA LEU A 595 -14.40 9.58 -19.26
C LEU A 595 -12.96 9.92 -18.89
N ARG A 596 -12.70 10.14 -17.60
CA ARG A 596 -11.34 10.29 -17.07
C ARG A 596 -10.95 9.03 -16.30
N ILE A 597 -9.85 8.41 -16.71
CA ILE A 597 -9.23 7.30 -15.99
C ILE A 597 -8.08 7.84 -15.14
N GLY A 598 -8.14 7.60 -13.83
CA GLY A 598 -7.14 8.02 -12.85
C GLY A 598 -6.43 6.83 -12.21
N PHE A 599 -5.18 7.04 -11.80
CA PHE A 599 -4.36 6.03 -11.14
C PHE A 599 -3.65 6.66 -9.94
N SER A 600 -3.79 6.02 -8.78
CA SER A 600 -3.00 6.33 -7.58
C SER A 600 -2.27 5.07 -7.14
N SER A 601 -0.99 5.22 -6.79
CA SER A 601 -0.14 4.15 -6.24
C SER A 601 -0.51 3.74 -4.82
N GLY A 602 -1.50 4.39 -4.20
CA GLY A 602 -1.89 4.10 -2.83
C GLY A 602 -0.92 4.68 -1.79
N ALA A 603 -0.79 4.01 -0.65
CA ALA A 603 -0.03 4.44 0.51
C ALA A 603 1.49 4.19 0.37
N HIS A 604 2.08 4.66 -0.73
CA HIS A 604 3.45 4.39 -1.14
C HIS A 604 4.45 5.46 -0.66
N TYR A 605 5.66 5.03 -0.28
CA TYR A 605 6.82 5.89 -0.09
C TYR A 605 8.11 5.14 -0.46
N ASP A 606 9.05 5.80 -1.15
CA ASP A 606 10.24 5.14 -1.72
C ASP A 606 11.17 4.53 -0.67
N SER A 607 11.33 5.21 0.48
CA SER A 607 12.17 4.76 1.59
C SER A 607 11.47 4.99 2.92
N VAL A 608 10.73 3.98 3.36
CA VAL A 608 9.94 4.06 4.60
C VAL A 608 10.84 4.30 5.82
N LEU A 609 12.07 3.79 5.82
CA LEU A 609 13.02 3.95 6.92
C LEU A 609 13.43 5.42 7.14
N ASP A 610 13.41 6.24 6.09
CA ASP A 610 13.76 7.67 6.16
C ASP A 610 12.62 8.55 6.69
N LEU A 611 11.42 7.98 6.84
CA LEU A 611 10.25 8.70 7.38
C LEU A 611 10.30 8.80 8.89
N ARG A 612 9.89 9.95 9.44
CA ARG A 612 9.54 10.03 10.86
C ARG A 612 8.12 9.51 11.05
N MET A 613 8.00 8.28 11.56
CA MET A 613 6.70 7.68 11.86
C MET A 613 6.07 8.30 13.11
N ASP A 614 4.77 8.53 13.06
CA ASP A 614 3.92 8.85 14.21
C ASP A 614 3.37 7.57 14.85
N ALA A 615 2.56 7.69 15.90
CA ALA A 615 1.97 6.56 16.60
C ALA A 615 0.88 5.81 15.80
N GLU A 616 0.48 6.31 14.63
CA GLU A 616 -0.47 5.64 13.73
C GLU A 616 0.22 4.59 12.86
N HIS A 617 1.56 4.67 12.74
CA HIS A 617 2.39 3.84 11.84
C HIS A 617 1.84 3.80 10.41
N CYS A 618 1.22 4.89 9.97
CA CYS A 618 0.40 4.95 8.78
C CYS A 618 1.09 5.77 7.68
N LEU A 619 1.27 5.16 6.51
CA LEU A 619 1.61 5.90 5.29
C LEU A 619 0.33 6.54 4.73
N LYS A 620 0.38 7.83 4.40
CA LYS A 620 -0.76 8.49 3.74
C LYS A 620 -0.96 7.95 2.33
N VAL A 621 -2.22 7.84 1.95
CA VAL A 621 -2.62 7.39 0.62
C VAL A 621 -2.41 8.52 -0.39
N ALA A 622 -1.66 8.26 -1.46
CA ALA A 622 -1.47 9.22 -2.53
C ALA A 622 -2.81 9.59 -3.19
N PRO A 623 -3.04 10.88 -3.53
CA PRO A 623 -4.22 11.29 -4.27
C PRO A 623 -4.24 10.72 -5.69
N ARG A 624 -5.41 10.75 -6.35
CA ARG A 624 -5.68 10.17 -7.68
C ARG A 624 -5.43 11.13 -8.86
#